data_AF-A0A843L8K5-F1
#
_entry.id   AF-A0A843L8K5-F1
#
_cell.length_a   1.000
_cell.length_b   1.000
_cell.length_c   1.000
_cell.angle_alpha   90.00
_cell.angle_beta   90.00
_cell.angle_gamma   90.00
#
_symmetry.space_group_name_H-M   'P 1'
#
loop_
_entity.id
_entity.type
_entity.pdbx_description
1 polymer ?
#
loop_
_entity_poly.entity_id
_entity_poly.type
_entity_poly.pdbx_seq_one_letter_code
_entity_poly.pdbx_strand_id
1 'polypeptide(L)'
;MKTNTTPPGSLSRLWMAVPAVSFGGIGIELLLSSAGFPYAVWAGIAGCVAASCVLFYQAYLKPRKDIVSLFVPLYAVLIFIVPNEISSGVIVQTCYAATITLLAVRLEKLFNAPKPEKKTMKQMLNDYIVRLDPLLTVIDEETGHLVAQALLTYKFGLYGSAARKSTEALARLDAIAPHPGVLERALLILRERAGGFAESRVTTNPEHTFTEADYNTLAIRLRPDQIEDPAALDLDNALVLLYAVGIETSPDDEQALEEHQRFVTQILESYKDKLTV
;
A
#
# COMPACT_ATOMS: atom_id res chain seq x y z
N MET A 1 23.83 0.86 21.92
CA MET A 1 22.63 0.12 21.47
C MET A 1 21.81 -0.21 22.72
N LYS A 2 20.80 0.60 23.04
CA LYS A 2 19.90 0.38 24.18
C LYS A 2 18.55 -0.06 23.61
N THR A 3 18.23 -1.34 23.79
CA THR A 3 16.95 -1.95 23.42
C THR A 3 15.90 -1.55 24.45
N ASN A 4 15.07 -0.56 24.12
CA ASN A 4 13.88 -0.23 24.91
C ASN A 4 12.79 -1.26 24.59
N THR A 5 12.77 -2.35 25.35
CA THR A 5 11.65 -3.28 25.46
C THR A 5 10.49 -2.57 26.16
N THR A 6 9.61 -1.93 25.38
CA THR A 6 8.33 -1.44 25.91
C THR A 6 7.34 -2.61 25.90
N PRO A 7 6.72 -2.97 27.04
CA PRO A 7 5.79 -4.10 27.09
C PRO A 7 4.54 -3.81 26.24
N PRO A 8 3.99 -4.80 25.51
CA PRO A 8 2.91 -4.62 24.53
C PRO A 8 1.53 -4.31 25.14
N GLY A 9 1.43 -4.07 26.45
CA GLY A 9 0.17 -3.88 27.17
C GLY A 9 -0.16 -2.43 27.57
N SER A 10 0.77 -1.47 27.47
CA SER A 10 0.55 -0.12 28.00
C SER A 10 -0.19 0.83 27.04
N LEU A 11 -0.04 0.64 25.72
CA LEU A 11 -0.64 1.50 24.70
C LEU A 11 -2.18 1.37 24.60
N SER A 12 -2.74 0.21 24.98
CA SER A 12 -4.16 -0.10 24.86
C SER A 12 -5.07 0.72 25.80
N ARG A 13 -4.50 1.36 26.84
CA ARG A 13 -5.26 2.06 27.89
C ARG A 13 -5.02 3.57 27.94
N LEU A 14 -4.16 4.13 27.08
CA LEU A 14 -3.83 5.57 27.13
C LEU A 14 -5.06 6.46 26.92
N TRP A 15 -6.03 6.04 26.11
CA TRP A 15 -7.25 6.82 25.87
C TRP A 15 -8.07 7.05 27.16
N MET A 16 -7.95 6.19 28.17
CA MET A 16 -8.62 6.35 29.47
C MET A 16 -8.00 7.46 30.33
N ALA A 17 -6.80 7.93 30.01
CA ALA A 17 -6.18 9.04 30.73
C ALA A 17 -6.97 10.35 30.55
N VAL A 18 -7.58 10.56 29.37
CA VAL A 18 -8.36 11.76 29.05
C VAL A 18 -9.64 11.88 29.92
N PRO A 19 -10.53 10.88 29.98
CA PRO A 19 -11.68 10.91 30.90
C PRO A 19 -11.24 10.90 32.36
N ALA A 20 -10.19 10.14 32.74
CA ALA A 20 -9.74 10.10 34.13
C ALA A 20 -9.27 11.47 34.66
N VAL A 21 -8.52 12.22 33.85
CA VAL A 21 -8.01 13.55 34.24
C VAL A 21 -9.13 14.60 34.22
N SER A 22 -10.02 14.57 33.24
CA SER A 22 -11.11 15.55 33.13
C SER A 22 -12.21 15.35 34.18
N PHE A 23 -12.78 14.15 34.30
CA PHE A 23 -13.77 13.85 35.32
C PHE A 23 -13.18 13.85 36.73
N GLY A 24 -11.89 13.51 36.88
CA GLY A 24 -11.16 13.65 38.14
C GLY A 24 -11.08 15.10 38.61
N GLY A 25 -10.76 16.04 37.71
CA GLY A 25 -10.76 17.48 38.03
C GLY A 25 -12.13 18.00 38.46
N ILE A 26 -13.19 17.61 37.75
CA ILE A 26 -14.58 17.98 38.07
C ILE A 26 -14.99 17.39 39.44
N GLY A 27 -14.60 16.15 39.74
CA GLY A 27 -14.85 15.52 41.04
C GLY A 27 -14.16 16.24 42.19
N ILE A 28 -12.91 16.69 41.99
CA ILE A 28 -12.17 17.49 42.99
C ILE A 28 -12.84 18.85 43.19
N GLU A 29 -13.32 19.49 42.13
CA GLU A 29 -14.11 20.72 42.22
C GLU A 29 -15.37 20.54 43.07
N LEU A 30 -16.15 19.49 42.84
CA LEU A 30 -17.36 19.21 43.63
C LEU A 30 -17.05 18.97 45.11
N LEU A 31 -15.96 18.26 45.41
CA LEU A 31 -15.52 18.03 46.78
C LEU A 31 -15.08 19.33 47.46
N LEU A 32 -14.26 20.16 46.79
CA LEU A 32 -13.81 21.44 47.32
C LEU A 32 -14.98 22.44 47.48
N SER A 33 -15.95 22.41 46.57
CA SER A 33 -17.16 23.21 46.65
C SER A 33 -18.02 22.80 47.84
N SER A 34 -18.16 21.48 48.10
CA SER A 34 -18.87 20.97 49.28
C SER A 34 -18.21 21.34 50.61
N ALA A 35 -16.89 21.56 50.60
CA ALA A 35 -16.11 22.04 51.74
C ALA A 35 -16.07 23.58 51.87
N GLY A 36 -16.76 24.31 50.98
CA GLY A 36 -16.88 25.78 51.04
C GLY A 36 -15.67 26.55 50.52
N PHE A 37 -14.78 25.93 49.73
CA PHE A 37 -13.62 26.63 49.18
C PHE A 37 -14.01 27.59 48.03
N PRO A 38 -13.61 28.87 48.08
CA PRO A 38 -14.04 29.90 47.11
C PRO A 38 -13.45 29.74 45.71
N TYR A 39 -12.39 28.94 45.56
CA TYR A 39 -11.68 28.72 44.28
C TYR A 39 -11.83 27.29 43.73
N ALA A 40 -12.82 26.53 44.21
CA ALA A 40 -13.05 25.14 43.81
C ALA A 40 -13.18 24.96 42.28
N VAL A 41 -13.77 25.94 41.59
CA VAL A 41 -14.00 25.94 40.12
C VAL A 41 -12.71 25.84 39.31
N TRP A 42 -11.60 26.35 39.84
CA TRP A 42 -10.31 26.28 39.16
C TRP A 42 -9.78 24.84 39.05
N ALA A 43 -10.18 23.95 39.95
CA ALA A 43 -9.75 22.56 39.92
C ALA A 43 -10.36 21.80 38.72
N GLY A 44 -11.65 22.00 38.42
CA GLY A 44 -12.31 21.39 37.26
C GLY A 44 -11.83 21.98 35.94
N ILE A 45 -11.64 23.30 35.88
CA ILE A 45 -11.05 23.98 34.71
C ILE A 45 -9.64 23.45 34.43
N ALA A 46 -8.77 23.38 35.45
CA ALA A 46 -7.42 22.87 35.30
C ALA A 46 -7.40 21.41 34.84
N GLY A 47 -8.33 20.57 35.33
CA GLY A 47 -8.50 19.19 34.88
C GLY A 47 -8.91 19.09 33.40
N CYS A 48 -9.84 19.93 32.94
CA CYS A 48 -10.28 19.96 31.54
C CYS A 48 -9.16 20.44 30.59
N VAL A 49 -8.39 21.46 30.99
CA VAL A 49 -7.24 21.96 30.21
C VAL A 49 -6.13 20.91 30.17
N ALA A 50 -5.79 20.29 31.30
CA ALA A 50 -4.79 19.23 31.35
C ALA A 50 -5.18 18.03 30.48
N ALA A 51 -6.44 17.57 30.55
CA ALA A 51 -6.95 16.49 29.71
C ALA A 51 -6.89 16.82 28.21
N SER A 52 -7.10 18.09 27.85
CA SER A 52 -6.98 18.59 26.48
C SER A 52 -5.55 18.49 25.95
N CYS A 53 -4.56 18.85 26.77
CA CYS A 53 -3.15 18.68 26.43
C CYS A 53 -2.75 17.20 26.31
N VAL A 54 -3.31 16.33 27.16
CA VAL A 54 -3.09 14.88 27.07
C VAL A 54 -3.66 14.34 25.75
N LEU A 55 -4.88 14.73 25.37
CA LEU A 55 -5.48 14.32 24.09
C LEU A 55 -4.67 14.83 22.88
N PHE A 56 -4.19 16.07 22.94
CA PHE A 56 -3.29 16.63 21.94
C PHE A 56 -2.01 15.80 21.78
N TYR A 57 -1.37 15.48 22.90
CA TYR A 57 -0.15 14.67 22.89
C TYR A 57 -0.41 13.29 22.30
N GLN A 58 -1.53 12.65 22.66
CA GLN A 58 -1.94 11.38 22.09
C GLN A 58 -2.19 11.49 20.57
N ALA A 59 -2.90 12.53 20.12
CA ALA A 59 -3.19 12.76 18.71
C ALA A 59 -1.92 13.03 17.88
N TYR A 60 -0.92 13.69 18.47
CA TYR A 60 0.36 13.96 17.82
C TYR A 60 1.18 12.69 17.55
N LEU A 61 1.12 11.70 18.45
CA LEU A 61 1.88 10.46 18.35
C LEU A 61 1.23 9.41 17.42
N LYS A 62 -0.03 9.58 17.01
CA LYS A 62 -0.72 8.62 16.13
C LYS A 62 -0.29 8.78 14.66
N PRO A 63 -0.25 7.68 13.88
CA PRO A 63 0.18 7.70 12.48
C PRO A 63 -0.74 8.50 11.56
N ARG A 64 -2.04 8.56 11.89
CA ARG A 64 -3.01 9.44 11.24
C ARG A 64 -3.33 10.60 12.20
N LYS A 65 -3.08 11.83 11.77
CA LYS A 65 -3.34 13.03 12.57
C LYS A 65 -4.84 13.37 12.52
N ASP A 66 -5.52 13.30 13.66
CA ASP A 66 -6.85 13.90 13.81
C ASP A 66 -6.68 15.40 14.07
N ILE A 67 -6.98 16.20 13.04
CA ILE A 67 -6.85 17.67 13.09
C ILE A 67 -7.71 18.24 14.22
N VAL A 68 -8.90 17.68 14.45
CA VAL A 68 -9.83 18.17 15.48
C VAL A 68 -9.22 17.97 16.86
N SER A 69 -8.70 16.77 17.15
CA SER A 69 -8.03 16.46 18.42
C SER A 69 -6.76 17.31 18.65
N LEU A 70 -6.09 17.73 17.58
CA LEU A 70 -4.90 18.60 17.65
C LEU A 70 -5.23 20.05 18.03
N PHE A 71 -6.47 20.50 17.84
CA PHE A 71 -6.92 21.83 18.25
C PHE A 71 -7.65 21.85 19.59
N VAL A 72 -7.78 20.70 20.28
CA VAL A 72 -8.50 20.62 21.57
C VAL A 72 -7.91 21.54 22.66
N PRO A 73 -6.58 21.68 22.84
CA PRO A 73 -6.04 22.66 23.79
C PRO A 73 -6.45 24.09 23.47
N LEU A 74 -6.57 24.45 22.18
CA LEU A 74 -7.02 25.77 21.76
C LEU A 74 -8.48 25.98 22.15
N TYR A 75 -9.35 24.99 21.95
CA TYR A 75 -10.75 25.07 22.40
C TYR A 75 -10.87 25.17 23.92
N ALA A 76 -10.03 24.47 24.68
CA ALA A 76 -9.98 24.59 26.15
C ALA A 76 -9.67 26.02 26.60
N VAL A 77 -8.67 26.66 25.96
CA VAL A 77 -8.29 28.04 26.24
C VAL A 77 -9.44 29.00 25.90
N LEU A 78 -10.07 28.83 24.73
CA LEU A 78 -11.18 29.68 24.29
C LEU A 78 -12.42 29.56 25.17
N ILE A 79 -12.72 28.37 25.67
CA ILE A 79 -13.90 28.13 26.50
C ILE A 79 -13.67 28.57 27.94
N PHE A 80 -12.49 28.26 28.52
CA PHE A 80 -12.26 28.41 29.95
C PHE A 80 -11.40 29.61 30.37
N ILE A 81 -10.47 30.08 29.52
CA ILE A 81 -9.52 31.14 29.88
C ILE A 81 -9.95 32.50 29.33
N VAL A 82 -10.58 32.53 28.15
CA VAL A 82 -11.15 33.77 27.61
C VAL A 82 -12.38 34.16 28.46
N PRO A 83 -12.48 35.42 28.92
CA PRO A 83 -13.62 35.87 29.72
C PRO A 83 -14.93 35.65 28.96
N ASN A 84 -15.78 34.77 29.49
CA ASN A 84 -17.08 34.46 28.91
C ASN A 84 -18.05 34.12 30.06
N GLU A 85 -19.29 34.62 30.01
CA GLU A 85 -20.26 34.48 31.11
C GLU A 85 -20.73 33.03 31.33
N ILE A 86 -20.39 32.13 30.39
CA ILE A 86 -20.79 30.72 30.36
C ILE A 86 -19.68 29.78 30.90
N SER A 87 -18.45 30.26 31.07
CA SER A 87 -17.23 29.45 31.25
C SER A 87 -17.13 28.68 32.59
N SER A 88 -17.79 29.15 33.65
CA SER A 88 -17.55 28.68 35.03
C SER A 88 -18.52 27.62 35.54
N GLY A 89 -19.50 27.19 34.72
CA GLY A 89 -20.49 26.21 35.15
C GLY A 89 -19.99 24.77 35.11
N VAL A 90 -20.23 23.99 36.17
CA VAL A 90 -20.00 22.54 36.22
C VAL A 90 -20.63 21.82 35.01
N ILE A 91 -21.76 22.32 34.52
CA ILE A 91 -22.45 21.81 33.32
C ILE A 91 -21.55 21.91 32.08
N VAL A 92 -20.89 23.05 31.88
CA VAL A 92 -20.03 23.30 30.72
C VAL A 92 -18.77 22.46 30.78
N GLN A 93 -18.18 22.32 31.97
CA GLN A 93 -17.04 21.42 32.19
C GLN A 93 -17.41 19.96 31.90
N THR A 94 -18.59 19.51 32.35
CA THR A 94 -19.06 18.14 32.13
C THR A 94 -19.32 17.86 30.64
N CYS A 95 -19.96 18.79 29.93
CA CYS A 95 -20.17 18.68 28.48
C CYS A 95 -18.84 18.68 27.71
N TYR A 96 -17.89 19.51 28.14
CA TYR A 96 -16.56 19.55 27.56
C TYR A 96 -15.80 18.22 27.78
N ALA A 97 -15.80 17.71 29.02
CA ALA A 97 -15.21 16.42 29.38
C ALA A 97 -15.81 15.24 28.57
N ALA A 98 -17.13 15.25 28.36
CA ALA A 98 -17.80 14.25 27.53
C ALA A 98 -17.34 14.34 26.05
N THR A 99 -17.19 15.56 25.53
CA THR A 99 -16.75 15.81 24.14
C THR A 99 -15.32 15.32 23.90
N ILE A 100 -14.38 15.67 24.77
CA ILE A 100 -12.98 15.22 24.65
C ILE A 100 -12.84 13.70 24.86
N THR A 101 -13.71 13.09 25.66
CA THR A 101 -13.77 11.64 25.83
C THR A 101 -14.22 10.94 24.56
N LEU A 102 -15.25 11.47 23.88
CA LEU A 102 -15.69 10.97 22.58
C LEU A 102 -14.55 11.06 21.54
N LEU A 103 -13.83 12.18 21.51
CA LEU A 103 -12.68 12.38 20.63
C LEU A 103 -11.55 11.38 20.95
N ALA A 104 -11.26 11.12 22.24
CA ALA A 104 -10.27 10.13 22.65
C ALA A 104 -10.62 8.72 22.14
N VAL A 105 -11.89 8.31 22.25
CA VAL A 105 -12.37 7.02 21.73
C VAL A 105 -12.27 6.97 20.21
N ARG A 106 -12.65 8.05 19.51
CA ARG A 106 -12.57 8.16 18.05
C ARG A 106 -11.13 8.08 17.56
N LEU A 107 -10.21 8.77 18.24
CA LEU A 107 -8.78 8.76 17.95
C LEU A 107 -8.24 7.31 18.03
N GLU A 108 -8.60 6.58 19.08
CA GLU A 108 -8.14 5.20 19.26
C GLU A 108 -8.75 4.25 18.23
N LYS A 109 -10.06 4.35 17.95
CA LYS A 109 -10.73 3.42 17.01
C LYS A 109 -10.42 3.70 15.54
N LEU A 110 -10.29 4.97 15.13
CA LEU A 110 -10.19 5.35 13.72
C LEU A 110 -8.78 5.71 13.25
N PHE A 111 -7.94 6.22 14.17
CA PHE A 111 -6.63 6.76 13.82
C PHE A 111 -5.46 5.88 14.32
N ASN A 112 -5.76 4.86 15.13
CA ASN A 112 -4.77 3.85 15.53
C ASN A 112 -4.61 2.72 14.50
N ALA A 113 -5.50 2.63 13.51
CA ALA A 113 -5.32 1.69 12.41
C ALA A 113 -4.08 2.11 11.58
N PRO A 114 -3.07 1.23 11.44
CA PRO A 114 -1.96 1.51 10.53
C PRO A 114 -2.54 1.79 9.15
N LYS A 115 -2.08 2.87 8.50
CA LYS A 115 -2.45 3.11 7.11
C LYS A 115 -2.00 1.87 6.33
N PRO A 116 -2.88 1.17 5.58
CA PRO A 116 -2.40 0.12 4.70
C PRO A 116 -1.36 0.77 3.80
N GLU A 117 -0.12 0.35 3.97
CA GLU A 117 0.96 0.83 3.14
C GLU A 117 0.60 0.41 1.72
N LYS A 118 0.23 1.38 0.88
CA LYS A 118 0.00 1.11 -0.53
C LYS A 118 1.36 0.65 -1.06
N LYS A 119 1.55 -0.66 -1.22
CA LYS A 119 2.75 -1.22 -1.86
C LYS A 119 2.95 -0.47 -3.17
N THR A 120 4.16 0.04 -3.36
CA THR A 120 4.50 0.70 -4.62
C THR A 120 4.52 -0.35 -5.74
N MET A 121 4.24 0.04 -6.98
CA MET A 121 4.26 -0.93 -8.10
C MET A 121 5.63 -1.57 -8.29
N LYS A 122 6.70 -0.84 -7.94
CA LYS A 122 8.05 -1.41 -7.88
C LYS A 122 8.19 -2.51 -6.83
N GLN A 123 7.60 -2.33 -5.63
CA GLN A 123 7.58 -3.40 -4.62
C GLN A 123 6.74 -4.61 -5.08
N MET A 124 5.61 -4.39 -5.76
CA MET A 124 4.82 -5.49 -6.32
C MET A 124 5.58 -6.25 -7.41
N LEU A 125 6.33 -5.55 -8.26
CA LEU A 125 7.19 -6.17 -9.27
C LEU A 125 8.32 -6.99 -8.63
N ASN A 126 8.97 -6.47 -7.59
CA ASN A 126 10.00 -7.21 -6.87
C ASN A 126 9.44 -8.45 -6.15
N ASP A 127 8.30 -8.32 -5.46
CA ASP A 127 7.59 -9.44 -4.83
C ASP A 127 7.22 -10.51 -5.87
N TYR A 128 6.85 -10.07 -7.08
CA TYR A 128 6.55 -10.93 -8.20
C TYR A 128 7.79 -11.69 -8.70
N ILE A 129 8.91 -11.00 -8.92
CA ILE A 129 10.17 -11.61 -9.35
C ILE A 129 10.63 -12.67 -8.34
N VAL A 130 10.57 -12.36 -7.04
CA VAL A 130 10.91 -13.32 -5.97
C VAL A 130 10.01 -14.56 -6.01
N ARG A 131 8.72 -14.40 -6.36
CA ARG A 131 7.80 -15.54 -6.49
C ARG A 131 8.14 -16.44 -7.69
N LEU A 132 8.80 -15.91 -8.71
CA LEU A 132 9.20 -16.65 -9.90
C LEU A 132 10.49 -17.44 -9.73
N ASP A 133 11.18 -17.34 -8.59
CA ASP A 133 12.45 -18.04 -8.32
C ASP A 133 12.49 -19.51 -8.79
N PRO A 134 11.45 -20.35 -8.56
CA PRO A 134 11.46 -21.74 -9.05
C PRO A 134 11.50 -21.86 -10.58
N LEU A 135 10.88 -20.92 -11.30
CA LEU A 135 10.92 -20.85 -12.77
C LEU A 135 12.29 -20.39 -13.25
N LEU A 136 12.85 -19.38 -12.60
CA LEU A 136 14.11 -18.73 -12.98
C LEU A 136 15.30 -19.68 -12.89
N THR A 137 15.33 -20.56 -11.88
CA THR A 137 16.45 -21.50 -11.65
C THR A 137 16.68 -22.52 -12.78
N VAL A 138 15.70 -22.70 -13.67
CA VAL A 138 15.76 -23.67 -14.77
C VAL A 138 16.24 -23.01 -16.08
N ILE A 139 16.25 -21.68 -16.15
CA ILE A 139 16.58 -20.93 -17.36
C ILE A 139 18.08 -20.61 -17.36
N ASP A 140 18.77 -21.01 -18.43
CA ASP A 140 20.16 -20.67 -18.66
C ASP A 140 20.32 -19.24 -19.21
N GLU A 141 21.51 -18.67 -19.04
CA GLU A 141 21.82 -17.28 -19.41
C GLU A 141 21.55 -16.98 -20.89
N GLU A 142 21.85 -17.91 -21.80
CA GLU A 142 21.60 -17.72 -23.24
C GLU A 142 20.11 -17.64 -23.56
N THR A 143 19.27 -18.43 -22.87
CA THR A 143 17.81 -18.35 -23.01
C THR A 143 17.28 -17.06 -22.39
N GLY A 144 17.80 -16.68 -21.22
CA GLY A 144 17.51 -15.40 -20.58
C GLY A 144 17.81 -14.20 -21.47
N HIS A 145 18.96 -14.21 -22.14
CA HIS A 145 19.37 -13.19 -23.10
C HIS A 145 18.40 -13.06 -24.28
N LEU A 146 17.97 -14.17 -24.87
CA LEU A 146 16.99 -14.14 -25.97
C LEU A 146 15.63 -13.62 -25.51
N VAL A 147 15.20 -13.96 -24.30
CA VAL A 147 13.97 -13.45 -23.67
C VAL A 147 14.07 -11.93 -23.46
N ALA A 148 15.17 -11.45 -22.89
CA ALA A 148 15.43 -10.02 -22.68
C ALA A 148 15.43 -9.25 -24.01
N GLN A 149 16.12 -9.77 -25.04
CA GLN A 149 16.14 -9.16 -26.36
C GLN A 149 14.77 -9.14 -27.03
N ALA A 150 13.97 -10.20 -26.91
CA ALA A 150 12.61 -10.22 -27.44
C ALA A 150 11.74 -9.12 -26.83
N LEU A 151 11.81 -8.93 -25.51
CA LEU A 151 11.11 -7.86 -24.81
C LEU A 151 11.60 -6.47 -25.22
N LEU A 152 12.91 -6.23 -25.20
CA LEU A 152 13.49 -4.93 -25.53
C LEU A 152 13.18 -4.52 -26.98
N THR A 153 13.34 -5.44 -27.94
CA THR A 153 13.01 -5.17 -29.34
C THR A 153 11.52 -4.90 -29.53
N TYR A 154 10.63 -5.59 -28.80
CA TYR A 154 9.20 -5.29 -28.82
C TYR A 154 8.92 -3.88 -28.29
N LYS A 155 9.50 -3.53 -27.15
CA LYS A 155 9.37 -2.20 -26.53
C LYS A 155 9.79 -1.09 -27.49
N PHE A 156 10.87 -1.28 -28.24
CA PHE A 156 11.36 -0.30 -29.20
C PHE A 156 10.60 -0.28 -30.53
N GLY A 157 9.54 -1.07 -30.67
CA GLY A 157 8.74 -1.14 -31.90
C GLY A 157 9.40 -1.93 -33.04
N LEU A 158 10.49 -2.65 -32.76
CA LEU A 158 11.17 -3.52 -33.72
C LEU A 158 10.47 -4.89 -33.77
N TYR A 159 9.19 -4.90 -34.12
CA TYR A 159 8.32 -6.06 -33.94
C TYR A 159 8.76 -7.30 -34.73
N GLY A 160 9.29 -7.15 -35.95
CA GLY A 160 9.86 -8.27 -36.69
C GLY A 160 11.05 -8.92 -35.98
N SER A 161 11.91 -8.11 -35.33
CA SER A 161 13.02 -8.61 -34.52
C SER A 161 12.51 -9.29 -33.25
N ALA A 162 11.47 -8.75 -32.60
CA ALA A 162 10.86 -9.34 -31.42
C ALA A 162 10.27 -10.73 -31.71
N ALA A 163 9.56 -10.88 -32.83
CA ALA A 163 9.01 -12.16 -33.26
C ALA A 163 10.13 -13.19 -33.55
N ARG A 164 11.20 -12.77 -34.23
CA ARG A 164 12.36 -13.63 -34.48
C ARG A 164 13.06 -14.05 -33.19
N LYS A 165 13.33 -13.11 -32.28
CA LYS A 165 13.96 -13.40 -30.98
C LYS A 165 13.11 -14.30 -30.10
N SER A 166 11.79 -14.11 -30.13
CA SER A 166 10.86 -15.02 -29.44
C SER A 166 10.94 -16.44 -30.00
N THR A 167 11.11 -16.59 -31.32
CA THR A 167 11.26 -17.90 -31.97
C THR A 167 12.59 -18.56 -31.61
N GLU A 168 13.68 -17.79 -31.55
CA GLU A 168 15.00 -18.27 -31.09
C GLU A 168 14.92 -18.75 -29.62
N ALA A 169 14.25 -18.00 -28.74
CA ALA A 169 14.06 -18.39 -27.34
C ALA A 169 13.23 -19.67 -27.22
N LEU A 170 12.12 -19.78 -27.95
CA LEU A 170 11.25 -20.96 -27.97
C LEU A 170 12.01 -22.24 -28.37
N ALA A 171 12.88 -22.16 -29.38
CA ALA A 171 13.67 -23.31 -29.82
C ALA A 171 14.65 -23.81 -28.73
N ARG A 172 15.11 -22.92 -27.84
CA ARG A 172 15.95 -23.32 -26.69
C ARG A 172 15.14 -23.91 -25.55
N LEU A 173 13.95 -23.38 -25.31
CA LEU A 173 13.03 -23.85 -24.27
C LEU A 173 12.71 -25.34 -24.41
N ASP A 174 12.59 -25.83 -25.64
CA ASP A 174 12.35 -27.26 -25.93
C ASP A 174 13.45 -28.19 -25.36
N ALA A 175 14.65 -27.67 -25.10
CA ALA A 175 15.76 -28.44 -24.54
C ALA A 175 15.83 -28.39 -23.00
N ILE A 176 14.96 -27.61 -22.34
CA ILE A 176 15.00 -27.36 -20.89
C ILE A 176 14.08 -28.35 -20.16
N ALA A 177 14.58 -28.95 -19.07
CA ALA A 177 13.82 -29.84 -18.20
C ALA A 177 13.94 -29.41 -16.72
N PRO A 178 12.82 -29.24 -15.98
CA PRO A 178 11.43 -29.36 -16.43
C PRO A 178 11.03 -28.25 -17.42
N HIS A 179 10.16 -28.59 -18.37
CA HIS A 179 9.73 -27.67 -19.42
C HIS A 179 8.93 -26.48 -18.85
N PRO A 180 9.39 -25.23 -19.01
CA PRO A 180 8.74 -24.06 -18.43
C PRO A 180 7.58 -23.56 -19.32
N GLY A 181 6.47 -24.30 -19.35
CA GLY A 181 5.34 -24.04 -20.25
C GLY A 181 4.66 -22.66 -20.10
N VAL A 182 4.81 -22.00 -18.95
CA VAL A 182 4.33 -20.62 -18.75
C VAL A 182 5.17 -19.58 -19.51
N LEU A 183 6.49 -19.80 -19.58
CA LEU A 183 7.40 -18.93 -20.33
C LEU A 183 7.25 -19.17 -21.84
N GLU A 184 7.06 -20.42 -22.25
CA GLU A 184 6.71 -20.76 -23.64
C GLU A 184 5.46 -19.98 -24.09
N ARG A 185 4.37 -20.04 -23.32
CA ARG A 185 3.14 -19.29 -23.64
C ARG A 185 3.35 -17.79 -23.72
N ALA A 186 4.12 -17.21 -22.81
CA ALA A 186 4.43 -15.78 -22.86
C ALA A 186 5.18 -15.38 -24.14
N LEU A 187 6.14 -16.19 -24.57
CA LEU A 187 6.87 -15.97 -25.82
C LEU A 187 5.99 -16.18 -27.05
N LEU A 188 5.08 -17.16 -27.03
CA LEU A 188 4.11 -17.39 -28.10
C LEU A 188 3.14 -16.21 -28.25
N ILE A 189 2.61 -15.69 -27.14
CA ILE A 189 1.77 -14.49 -27.11
C ILE A 189 2.53 -13.28 -27.68
N LEU A 190 3.76 -13.04 -27.21
CA LEU A 190 4.59 -11.94 -27.70
C LEU A 190 4.88 -12.09 -29.20
N ARG A 191 5.24 -13.29 -29.65
CA ARG A 191 5.55 -13.59 -31.06
C ARG A 191 4.35 -13.33 -31.95
N GLU A 192 3.18 -13.84 -31.58
CA GLU A 192 1.95 -13.65 -32.33
C GLU A 192 1.61 -12.15 -32.45
N ARG A 193 1.69 -11.43 -31.32
CA ARG A 193 1.38 -10.00 -31.29
C ARG A 193 2.37 -9.17 -32.10
N ALA A 194 3.66 -9.43 -31.92
CA ALA A 194 4.72 -8.75 -32.66
C ALA A 194 4.65 -9.05 -34.16
N GLY A 195 4.38 -10.31 -34.54
CA GLY A 195 4.16 -10.70 -35.93
C GLY A 195 2.98 -9.96 -36.55
N GLY A 196 1.85 -9.90 -35.85
CA GLY A 196 0.68 -9.12 -36.27
C GLY A 196 1.01 -7.66 -36.52
N PHE A 197 1.74 -6.99 -35.61
CA PHE A 197 2.15 -5.60 -35.82
C PHE A 197 3.15 -5.41 -36.96
N ALA A 198 4.11 -6.32 -37.14
CA ALA A 198 5.05 -6.27 -38.26
C ALA A 198 4.32 -6.35 -39.61
N GLU A 199 3.22 -7.11 -39.68
CA GLU A 199 2.38 -7.25 -40.86
C GLU A 199 1.22 -6.22 -40.93
N SER A 200 1.16 -5.27 -40.00
CA SER A 200 0.06 -4.29 -39.87
C SER A 200 -1.34 -4.93 -39.75
N ARG A 201 -1.42 -6.11 -39.13
CA ARG A 201 -2.66 -6.84 -38.87
C ARG A 201 -3.15 -6.60 -37.45
N VAL A 202 -4.47 -6.47 -37.31
CA VAL A 202 -5.14 -6.45 -35.99
C VAL A 202 -5.62 -7.87 -35.70
N THR A 203 -4.95 -8.56 -34.77
CA THR A 203 -5.39 -9.88 -34.30
C THR A 203 -6.57 -9.69 -33.35
N THR A 204 -7.78 -10.05 -33.80
CA THR A 204 -9.01 -9.93 -33.01
C THR A 204 -9.33 -11.17 -32.17
N ASN A 205 -8.71 -12.31 -32.49
CA ASN A 205 -8.84 -13.55 -31.73
C ASN A 205 -7.47 -14.24 -31.67
N PRO A 206 -6.72 -14.08 -30.57
CA PRO A 206 -5.38 -14.64 -30.46
C PRO A 206 -5.42 -16.17 -30.39
N GLU A 207 -4.48 -16.82 -31.07
CA GLU A 207 -4.29 -18.27 -31.02
C GLU A 207 -3.65 -18.71 -29.70
N HIS A 208 -2.79 -17.86 -29.12
CA HIS A 208 -2.08 -18.16 -27.89
C HIS A 208 -2.59 -17.31 -26.73
N THR A 209 -2.93 -17.98 -25.63
CA THR A 209 -3.43 -17.37 -24.38
C THR A 209 -2.87 -18.11 -23.17
N PHE A 210 -2.91 -17.47 -22.00
CA PHE A 210 -2.59 -18.16 -20.75
C PHE A 210 -3.72 -19.10 -20.34
N THR A 211 -3.36 -20.18 -19.66
CA THR A 211 -4.31 -21.15 -19.13
C THR A 211 -4.45 -21.04 -17.62
N GLU A 212 -5.51 -21.64 -17.08
CA GLU A 212 -5.76 -21.73 -15.62
C GLU A 212 -4.52 -22.21 -14.83
N ALA A 213 -3.71 -23.11 -15.41
CA ALA A 213 -2.50 -23.62 -14.78
C ALA A 213 -1.42 -22.54 -14.59
N ASP A 214 -1.41 -21.52 -15.44
CA ASP A 214 -0.43 -20.42 -15.41
C ASP A 214 -0.79 -19.34 -14.40
N TYR A 215 -2.05 -19.27 -13.98
CA TYR A 215 -2.54 -18.16 -13.17
C TYR A 215 -1.72 -17.97 -11.91
N ASN A 216 -1.21 -19.05 -11.31
CA ASN A 216 -0.33 -19.01 -10.14
C ASN A 216 1.04 -18.35 -10.37
N THR A 217 1.41 -18.14 -11.62
CA THR A 217 2.67 -17.57 -12.05
C THR A 217 2.50 -16.18 -12.68
N LEU A 218 1.26 -15.71 -12.92
CA LEU A 218 1.01 -14.39 -13.53
C LEU A 218 1.08 -13.24 -12.51
N ALA A 219 1.59 -12.09 -12.96
CA ALA A 219 1.72 -10.88 -12.17
C ALA A 219 0.37 -10.21 -11.90
N ILE A 220 -0.46 -10.09 -12.94
CA ILE A 220 -1.75 -9.41 -12.91
C ILE A 220 -2.84 -10.49 -12.91
N ARG A 221 -3.54 -10.62 -11.79
CA ARG A 221 -4.70 -11.52 -11.66
C ARG A 221 -5.94 -10.71 -11.39
N LEU A 222 -6.87 -10.76 -12.32
CA LEU A 222 -8.15 -10.07 -12.22
C LEU A 222 -9.26 -11.12 -12.14
N ARG A 223 -10.36 -10.77 -11.48
CA ARG A 223 -11.56 -11.60 -11.56
C ARG A 223 -12.16 -11.47 -12.98
N PRO A 224 -12.84 -12.51 -13.50
CA PRO A 224 -13.37 -12.50 -14.86
C PRO A 224 -14.28 -11.29 -15.18
N ASP A 225 -15.00 -10.77 -14.18
CA ASP A 225 -15.87 -9.58 -14.30
C ASP A 225 -15.10 -8.25 -14.41
N GLN A 226 -13.82 -8.24 -14.09
CA GLN A 226 -12.95 -7.05 -14.15
C GLN A 226 -12.08 -6.99 -15.42
N ILE A 227 -12.13 -8.05 -16.24
CA ILE A 227 -11.37 -8.18 -17.49
C ILE A 227 -12.16 -7.51 -18.60
N GLU A 228 -11.63 -6.40 -19.12
CA GLU A 228 -12.22 -5.67 -20.25
C GLU A 228 -11.79 -6.28 -21.59
N ASP A 229 -10.49 -6.56 -21.73
CA ASP A 229 -9.90 -7.18 -22.91
C ASP A 229 -8.94 -8.32 -22.45
N PRO A 230 -9.35 -9.59 -22.58
CA PRO A 230 -8.52 -10.73 -22.21
C PRO A 230 -7.21 -10.82 -22.99
N ALA A 231 -7.21 -10.46 -24.27
CA ALA A 231 -6.01 -10.54 -25.11
C ALA A 231 -4.98 -9.48 -24.72
N ALA A 232 -5.43 -8.28 -24.36
CA ALA A 232 -4.56 -7.24 -23.82
C ALA A 232 -3.98 -7.64 -22.46
N LEU A 233 -4.79 -8.23 -21.58
CA LEU A 233 -4.33 -8.71 -20.27
C LEU A 233 -3.27 -9.81 -20.40
N ASP A 234 -3.46 -10.75 -21.31
CA ASP A 234 -2.49 -11.82 -21.57
C ASP A 234 -1.17 -11.27 -22.11
N LEU A 235 -1.22 -10.31 -23.03
CA LEU A 235 -0.01 -9.63 -23.51
C LEU A 235 0.70 -8.88 -22.39
N ASP A 236 -0.03 -8.13 -21.57
CA ASP A 236 0.55 -7.37 -20.44
C ASP A 236 1.21 -8.32 -19.43
N ASN A 237 0.56 -9.43 -19.08
CA ASN A 237 1.16 -10.46 -18.24
C ASN A 237 2.39 -11.11 -18.88
N ALA A 238 2.36 -11.36 -20.19
CA ALA A 238 3.51 -11.90 -20.92
C ALA A 238 4.70 -10.93 -20.85
N LEU A 239 4.49 -9.64 -21.11
CA LEU A 239 5.54 -8.63 -21.04
C LEU A 239 6.16 -8.51 -19.63
N VAL A 240 5.33 -8.56 -18.58
CA VAL A 240 5.80 -8.52 -17.19
C VAL A 240 6.60 -9.78 -16.84
N LEU A 241 6.15 -10.96 -17.28
CA LEU A 241 6.86 -12.23 -17.07
C LEU A 241 8.21 -12.27 -17.81
N LEU A 242 8.24 -11.87 -19.09
CA LEU A 242 9.47 -11.83 -19.88
C LEU A 242 10.49 -10.85 -19.29
N TYR A 243 10.02 -9.74 -18.71
CA TYR A 243 10.90 -8.82 -17.99
C TYR A 243 11.50 -9.47 -16.75
N ALA A 244 10.68 -10.12 -15.93
CA ALA A 244 11.13 -10.79 -14.72
C ALA A 244 12.13 -11.91 -15.01
N VAL A 245 11.92 -12.66 -16.10
CA VAL A 245 12.88 -13.67 -16.57
C VAL A 245 14.15 -12.99 -17.06
N GLY A 246 14.03 -12.00 -17.96
CA GLY A 246 15.19 -11.33 -18.55
C GLY A 246 16.09 -10.65 -17.53
N ILE A 247 15.54 -9.97 -16.52
CA ILE A 247 16.35 -9.22 -15.54
C ILE A 247 17.14 -10.14 -14.61
N GLU A 248 16.59 -11.30 -14.25
CA GLU A 248 17.24 -12.24 -13.33
C GLU A 248 18.15 -13.26 -14.03
N THR A 249 17.94 -13.49 -15.34
CA THR A 249 18.65 -14.55 -16.08
C THR A 249 19.53 -14.03 -17.22
N SER A 250 19.52 -12.73 -17.52
CA SER A 250 20.43 -12.12 -18.51
C SER A 250 21.29 -11.01 -17.90
N PRO A 251 22.48 -11.35 -17.37
CA PRO A 251 23.44 -10.35 -16.87
C PRO A 251 23.85 -9.35 -17.97
N ASP A 252 23.95 -9.81 -19.22
CA ASP A 252 24.36 -8.98 -20.36
C ASP A 252 23.34 -7.89 -20.71
N ASP A 253 22.05 -8.11 -20.43
CA ASP A 253 20.98 -7.14 -20.71
C ASP A 253 20.46 -6.43 -19.44
N GLU A 254 21.00 -6.74 -18.26
CA GLU A 254 20.52 -6.25 -16.97
C GLU A 254 20.40 -4.71 -16.97
N GLN A 255 21.49 -4.03 -17.33
CA GLN A 255 21.51 -2.56 -17.38
C GLN A 255 20.41 -2.00 -18.31
N ALA A 256 20.26 -2.57 -19.51
CA ALA A 256 19.27 -2.11 -20.47
C ALA A 256 17.84 -2.35 -19.94
N LEU A 257 17.60 -3.45 -19.25
CA LEU A 257 16.32 -3.76 -18.63
C LEU A 257 16.02 -2.85 -17.43
N GLU A 258 17.01 -2.52 -16.59
CA GLU A 258 16.87 -1.58 -15.48
C GLU A 258 16.50 -0.17 -15.97
N GLU A 259 17.22 0.35 -16.98
CA GLU A 259 16.92 1.63 -17.63
C GLU A 259 15.49 1.67 -18.20
N HIS A 260 14.92 0.50 -18.43
CA HIS A 260 13.63 0.31 -19.07
C HIS A 260 12.54 -0.28 -18.18
N GLN A 261 12.82 -0.48 -16.89
CA GLN A 261 11.89 -0.97 -15.86
C GLN A 261 10.58 -0.18 -15.79
N ARG A 262 10.64 1.12 -16.11
CA ARG A 262 9.45 1.99 -16.16
C ARG A 262 8.37 1.46 -17.10
N PHE A 263 8.73 0.79 -18.19
CA PHE A 263 7.79 0.20 -19.13
C PHE A 263 6.86 -0.81 -18.44
N VAL A 264 7.44 -1.76 -17.72
CA VAL A 264 6.67 -2.80 -17.00
C VAL A 264 5.96 -2.23 -15.78
N THR A 265 6.58 -1.25 -15.11
CA THR A 265 5.93 -0.57 -13.99
C THR A 265 4.68 0.18 -14.44
N GLN A 266 4.69 0.81 -15.62
CA GLN A 266 3.52 1.48 -16.18
C GLN A 266 2.38 0.51 -16.54
N ILE A 267 2.71 -0.68 -17.02
CA ILE A 267 1.73 -1.77 -17.21
C ILE A 267 1.08 -2.09 -15.86
N LEU A 268 1.85 -2.36 -14.81
CA LEU A 268 1.29 -2.64 -13.48
C LEU A 268 0.46 -1.47 -12.91
N GLU A 269 0.88 -0.23 -13.18
CA GLU A 269 0.15 0.96 -12.76
C GLU A 269 -1.22 1.09 -13.41
N SER A 270 -1.41 0.65 -14.66
CA SER A 270 -2.73 0.70 -15.33
C SER A 270 -3.77 -0.20 -14.64
N TYR A 271 -3.31 -1.25 -13.95
CA TYR A 271 -4.16 -2.19 -13.19
C TYR A 271 -4.25 -1.88 -11.70
N LYS A 272 -3.63 -0.79 -11.22
CA LYS A 272 -3.53 -0.45 -9.80
C LYS A 272 -4.86 -0.52 -9.06
N ASP A 273 -5.89 0.09 -9.63
CA ASP A 273 -7.20 0.18 -8.97
C ASP A 273 -7.92 -1.17 -8.96
N LYS A 274 -7.59 -2.08 -9.87
CA LYS A 274 -8.15 -3.44 -9.91
C LYS A 274 -7.38 -4.40 -9.01
N LEU A 275 -6.08 -4.17 -8.79
CA LEU A 275 -5.19 -5.00 -7.97
C LEU A 275 -5.19 -4.64 -6.48
N THR A 276 -5.68 -3.46 -6.09
CA THR A 276 -5.66 -2.97 -4.70
C THR A 276 -7.02 -3.03 -4.00
N VAL A 277 -8.00 -3.71 -4.59
CA VAL A 277 -9.37 -3.89 -4.10
C VAL A 277 -9.54 -5.23 -3.39
#